data_AF-A0A914ENN6-F1
#
_entry.id   AF-A0A914ENN6-F1
#
_cell.length_a   1.000
_cell.length_b   1.000
_cell.length_c   1.000
_cell.angle_alpha   90.00
_cell.angle_beta   90.00
_cell.angle_gamma   90.00
#
_symmetry.space_group_name_H-M   'P 1'
#
loop_
_entity.id
_entity.type
_entity.pdbx_description
1 polymer ?
#
loop_
_entity_poly.entity_id
_entity_poly.type
_entity_poly.pdbx_seq_one_letter_code
_entity_poly.pdbx_strand_id
1 'polypeptide(L)'
;MVLGIMIVFGRVLISSVTHIATITFVLIVDLMPTGAKAVATQIALLTFNIGIFIPSFLYPNLDQLIGAFAFLPFSFISLGFFVYFYFNLIETKEKEIYENLEILGHMPESVNFVNNVKRKRATSLMPLLEDDEIVRRKMIKYDSFGV
;
A
#
# COMPACT_ATOMS: atom_id res chain seq x y z
N MET A 1 -5.74 -39.14 17.16
CA MET A 1 -6.40 -37.81 17.19
C MET A 1 -5.44 -36.66 17.46
N VAL A 2 -4.63 -36.70 18.51
CA VAL A 2 -3.72 -35.59 18.90
C VAL A 2 -2.74 -35.18 17.78
N LEU A 3 -2.15 -36.14 17.07
CA LEU A 3 -1.23 -35.87 15.96
C LEU A 3 -1.91 -35.13 14.79
N GLY A 4 -3.16 -35.48 14.47
CA GLY A 4 -3.93 -34.83 13.40
C GLY A 4 -4.29 -33.39 13.74
N ILE A 5 -4.63 -33.12 15.01
CA ILE A 5 -4.91 -31.77 15.50
C ILE A 5 -3.64 -30.91 15.44
N MET A 6 -2.46 -31.42 15.83
CA MET A 6 -1.19 -30.69 15.70
C MET A 6 -0.84 -30.34 14.25
N ILE A 7 -1.06 -31.25 13.29
CA ILE A 7 -0.74 -30.99 11.87
C ILE A 7 -1.66 -29.92 11.29
N VAL A 8 -2.96 -29.97 11.59
CA VAL A 8 -3.93 -28.95 11.13
C VAL A 8 -3.59 -27.60 11.76
N PHE A 9 -3.33 -27.56 13.07
CA PHE A 9 -2.99 -26.33 13.76
C PHE A 9 -1.67 -25.72 13.26
N GLY A 10 -0.65 -26.55 13.04
CA GLY A 10 0.62 -26.12 12.46
C GLY A 10 0.46 -25.52 11.06
N ARG A 11 -0.37 -26.13 10.20
CA ARG A 11 -0.64 -25.59 8.85
C ARG A 11 -1.37 -24.24 8.89
N VAL A 12 -2.35 -24.10 9.77
CA VAL A 12 -3.08 -22.83 9.94
C VAL A 12 -2.14 -21.72 10.41
N LEU A 13 -1.25 -22.01 11.35
CA LEU A 13 -0.25 -21.05 11.82
C LEU A 13 0.72 -20.65 10.70
N ILE A 14 1.28 -21.62 9.97
CA ILE A 14 2.22 -21.36 8.88
C ILE A 14 1.54 -20.52 7.78
N SER A 15 0.32 -20.88 7.39
CA SER A 15 -0.45 -20.14 6.38
C SER A 15 -0.75 -18.71 6.83
N SER A 16 -1.17 -18.51 8.08
CA SER A 16 -1.46 -17.16 8.60
C SER A 16 -0.21 -16.27 8.58
N VAL A 17 0.95 -16.82 8.95
CA VAL A 17 2.23 -16.09 8.94
C VAL A 17 2.65 -15.73 7.52
N THR A 18 2.52 -16.66 6.56
CA THR A 18 2.90 -16.37 5.17
C THR A 18 1.98 -15.32 4.54
N HIS A 19 0.67 -15.39 4.78
CA HIS A 19 -0.27 -14.39 4.27
C HIS A 19 0.03 -12.98 4.78
N ILE A 20 0.29 -12.82 6.08
CA ILE A 20 0.61 -11.52 6.68
C ILE A 20 1.94 -10.99 6.12
N ALA A 21 2.95 -11.85 5.98
CA ALA A 21 4.23 -11.48 5.40
C ALA A 21 4.06 -11.02 3.94
N THR A 22 3.32 -11.77 3.12
CA THR A 22 3.07 -11.40 1.72
C THR A 22 2.35 -10.06 1.60
N ILE A 23 1.30 -9.82 2.40
CA ILE A 23 0.58 -8.54 2.40
C ILE A 23 1.52 -7.39 2.75
N THR A 24 2.41 -7.58 3.73
CA THR A 24 3.35 -6.55 4.15
C THR A 24 4.30 -6.16 3.01
N PHE A 25 4.85 -7.13 2.29
CA PHE A 25 5.73 -6.86 1.14
C PHE A 25 5.00 -6.20 -0.01
N VAL A 26 3.77 -6.63 -0.31
CA VAL A 26 2.93 -5.99 -1.34
C VAL A 26 2.66 -4.53 -0.99
N LEU A 27 2.28 -4.27 0.27
CA LEU A 27 1.98 -2.92 0.75
C LEU A 27 3.20 -1.99 0.67
N ILE A 28 4.40 -2.48 0.95
CA ILE A 28 5.64 -1.69 0.77
C ILE A 28 5.89 -1.37 -0.71
N VAL A 29 5.66 -2.33 -1.61
CA VAL A 29 5.82 -2.13 -3.04
C VAL A 29 4.81 -1.12 -3.58
N ASP A 30 3.61 -1.07 -3.02
CA ASP A 30 2.55 -0.15 -3.46
C ASP A 30 2.71 1.27 -2.89
N LEU A 31 3.29 1.41 -1.69
CA LEU A 31 3.49 2.71 -1.05
C LEU A 31 4.75 3.45 -1.51
N MET A 32 5.77 2.73 -1.97
CA MET A 32 7.08 3.35 -2.25
C MET A 32 7.21 3.80 -3.71
N PRO A 33 7.84 4.96 -3.99
CA PRO A 33 8.11 5.39 -5.36
C PRO A 33 9.15 4.47 -6.02
N THR A 34 9.09 4.32 -7.36
CA THR A 34 9.90 3.35 -8.12
C THR A 34 11.40 3.39 -7.81
N GLY A 35 11.97 4.58 -7.56
CA GLY A 35 13.38 4.73 -7.20
C GLY A 35 13.76 4.24 -5.80
N ALA A 36 12.80 4.18 -4.87
CA ALA A 36 13.02 3.74 -3.49
C ALA A 36 12.53 2.31 -3.20
N LYS A 37 11.73 1.71 -4.09
CA LYS A 37 11.15 0.37 -3.90
C LYS A 37 12.20 -0.68 -3.55
N ALA A 38 13.31 -0.74 -4.29
CA ALA A 38 14.35 -1.75 -4.06
C ALA A 38 14.96 -1.65 -2.66
N VAL A 39 15.30 -0.44 -2.22
CA VAL A 39 15.89 -0.19 -0.90
C VAL A 39 14.86 -0.47 0.21
N ALA A 40 13.63 -0.01 0.04
CA ALA A 40 12.55 -0.23 1.00
C ALA A 40 12.26 -1.73 1.21
N THR A 41 12.19 -2.50 0.13
CA THR A 41 12.00 -3.96 0.19
C THR A 41 13.17 -4.65 0.89
N GLN A 42 14.42 -4.23 0.64
CA GLN A 42 15.59 -4.79 1.33
C GLN A 42 15.55 -4.50 2.83
N ILE A 43 15.22 -3.27 3.23
CA ILE A 43 15.08 -2.89 4.64
C ILE A 43 13.97 -3.72 5.28
N ALA A 44 12.82 -3.84 4.63
CA ALA A 44 11.71 -4.63 5.16
C ALA A 44 12.07 -6.12 5.30
N LEU A 45 12.79 -6.69 4.33
CA LEU A 45 13.26 -8.06 4.38
C LEU A 45 14.27 -8.24 5.53
N LEU A 46 15.17 -7.29 5.72
CA LEU A 46 16.12 -7.30 6.83
C LEU A 46 15.38 -7.23 8.19
N THR A 47 14.45 -6.30 8.34
CA THR A 47 13.61 -6.15 9.54
C THR A 47 12.81 -7.43 9.81
N PHE A 48 12.25 -8.06 8.78
CA PHE A 48 11.54 -9.33 8.89
C PHE A 48 12.45 -10.46 9.40
N ASN A 49 13.65 -10.59 8.82
CA ASN A 49 14.62 -11.60 9.27
C ASN A 49 15.08 -11.36 10.71
N ILE A 50 15.32 -10.11 11.11
CA ILE A 50 15.63 -9.75 12.49
C ILE A 50 14.46 -10.11 13.42
N GLY A 51 13.23 -9.82 12.98
CA GLY A 51 12.00 -10.15 13.70
C GLY A 51 11.76 -11.66 13.88
N ILE A 52 12.34 -12.51 13.02
CA ILE A 52 12.34 -13.97 13.22
C ILE A 52 13.50 -14.40 14.11
N PHE A 53 14.69 -13.85 13.86
CA PHE A 53 15.93 -14.28 14.52
C PHE A 53 15.91 -13.97 16.03
N ILE A 54 15.52 -12.76 16.43
CA ILE A 54 15.53 -12.35 17.84
C ILE A 54 14.62 -13.24 18.69
N PRO A 55 13.32 -13.44 18.37
CA PRO A 55 12.46 -14.33 19.15
C PRO A 55 12.96 -15.78 19.14
N SER A 56 13.48 -16.27 18.02
CA SER A 56 14.00 -17.65 17.92
C SER A 56 15.18 -17.90 18.88
N PHE A 57 16.04 -16.90 19.06
CA PHE A 57 17.16 -16.98 20.01
C PHE A 57 16.73 -16.71 21.46
N LEU A 58 15.81 -15.76 21.67
CA LEU A 58 15.43 -15.29 23.00
C LEU A 58 14.40 -16.19 23.70
N TYR A 59 13.46 -16.77 22.94
CA TYR A 59 12.36 -17.57 23.49
C TYR A 59 12.83 -18.79 24.30
N PRO A 60 13.81 -19.61 23.84
CA PRO A 60 14.27 -20.76 24.64
C PRO A 60 14.87 -20.35 25.99
N ASN A 61 15.57 -19.21 26.04
CA ASN A 61 16.15 -18.69 27.27
C ASN A 61 15.07 -18.18 28.23
N LEU A 62 14.04 -17.51 27.70
CA LEU A 62 12.88 -17.07 28.48
C LEU A 62 12.05 -18.25 29.01
N ASP A 63 11.83 -19.27 28.17
CA ASP A 63 11.07 -20.47 28.55
C ASP A 63 11.74 -21.22 29.70
N GLN A 64 13.08 -21.30 29.71
CA GLN A 64 13.81 -21.88 30.85
C GLN A 64 13.68 -21.07 32.14
N LEU A 65 13.55 -19.74 32.06
CA LEU A 65 13.53 -18.86 33.23
C LEU A 65 12.13 -18.72 33.84
N ILE A 66 11.11 -18.52 33.00
CA ILE A 66 9.74 -18.21 33.44
C ILE A 66 8.69 -19.21 32.93
N GLY A 67 9.13 -20.28 32.26
CA GLY A 67 8.27 -21.35 31.78
C GLY A 67 7.19 -20.86 30.83
N ALA A 68 5.97 -21.35 31.04
CA ALA A 68 4.81 -21.00 30.24
C ALA A 68 4.48 -19.50 30.21
N PHE A 69 5.02 -18.65 31.09
CA PHE A 69 4.81 -17.21 31.01
C PHE A 69 5.70 -16.51 29.97
N ALA A 70 6.66 -17.23 29.36
CA ALA A 70 7.57 -16.71 28.35
C ALA A 70 6.89 -16.14 27.10
N PHE A 71 5.66 -16.56 26.78
CA PHE A 71 4.92 -16.02 25.63
C PHE A 71 4.32 -14.62 25.87
N LEU A 72 4.09 -14.21 27.13
CA LEU A 72 3.43 -12.94 27.46
C LEU A 72 4.10 -11.71 26.83
N PRO A 73 5.43 -11.50 26.92
CA PRO A 73 6.06 -10.34 26.29
C PRO A 73 5.82 -10.29 24.78
N PHE A 74 5.84 -11.43 24.09
CA PHE A 74 5.56 -11.50 22.66
C PHE A 74 4.08 -11.19 22.35
N SER A 75 3.16 -11.61 23.21
CA SER A 75 1.74 -11.27 23.10
C SER A 75 1.50 -9.76 23.24
N PHE A 76 2.13 -9.10 24.21
CA PHE A 76 2.04 -7.64 24.37
C PHE A 76 2.62 -6.89 23.18
N ILE A 77 3.77 -7.33 22.65
CA ILE A 77 4.37 -6.73 21.45
C ILE A 77 3.43 -6.90 20.25
N SER A 78 2.86 -8.10 20.05
CA SER A 78 1.91 -8.36 18.97
C SER A 78 0.65 -7.50 19.07
N LEU A 79 0.10 -7.35 20.28
CA LEU A 79 -1.03 -6.45 20.52
C LEU A 79 -0.65 -4.99 20.23
N GLY A 80 0.55 -4.56 20.61
CA GLY A 80 1.08 -3.24 20.30
C GLY A 80 1.16 -2.98 18.79
N PHE A 81 1.68 -3.93 18.02
CA PHE A 81 1.69 -3.84 16.55
C PHE A 81 0.28 -3.80 15.95
N PHE A 82 -0.65 -4.60 16.47
CA PHE A 82 -2.05 -4.58 16.02
C PHE A 82 -2.68 -3.20 16.23
N VAL A 83 -2.53 -2.62 17.43
CA VAL A 83 -3.01 -1.27 17.75
C VAL A 83 -2.32 -0.23 16.87
N TYR A 84 -1.02 -0.34 16.68
CA TYR A 84 -0.26 0.56 15.80
C TYR A 84 -0.78 0.52 14.37
N PHE A 85 -0.96 -0.68 13.78
CA PHE A 85 -1.49 -0.83 12.43
C PHE A 85 -2.92 -0.32 12.31
N TYR A 86 -3.77 -0.57 13.31
CA TYR A 86 -5.14 -0.08 13.31
C TYR A 86 -5.23 1.45 13.19
N PHE A 87 -4.32 2.19 13.84
CA PHE A 87 -4.32 3.66 13.81
C PHE A 87 -3.48 4.28 12.69
N ASN A 88 -2.39 3.63 12.27
CA ASN A 88 -1.41 4.24 11.36
C ASN A 88 -1.43 3.66 9.94
N LEU A 89 -2.00 2.47 9.72
CA LEU A 89 -2.04 1.86 8.41
C LEU A 89 -3.17 2.51 7.59
N ILE A 90 -2.79 3.23 6.53
CA ILE A 90 -3.74 3.79 5.57
C ILE A 90 -4.27 2.64 4.70
N GLU A 91 -5.58 2.58 4.47
CA GLU A 91 -6.17 1.61 3.54
C GLU A 91 -5.71 1.94 2.11
N THR A 92 -4.91 1.05 1.51
CA THR A 92 -4.35 1.22 0.17
C THR A 92 -5.17 0.54 -0.92
N LYS A 93 -6.24 -0.18 -0.58
CA LYS A 93 -7.05 -0.91 -1.57
C LYS A 93 -7.71 0.06 -2.55
N GLU A 94 -7.66 -0.33 -3.83
CA GLU A 94 -8.36 0.33 -4.94
C GLU A 94 -7.89 1.76 -5.28
N LYS A 95 -6.83 2.26 -4.64
CA LYS A 95 -6.27 3.58 -4.92
C LYS A 95 -5.04 3.50 -5.82
N GLU A 96 -4.90 4.46 -6.73
CA GLU A 96 -3.66 4.60 -7.50
C GLU A 96 -2.50 5.01 -6.59
N ILE A 97 -1.29 4.51 -6.89
CA ILE A 97 -0.07 4.79 -6.12
C ILE A 97 0.15 6.30 -5.89
N TYR A 98 -0.24 7.13 -6.85
CA TYR A 98 -0.11 8.59 -6.77
C TYR A 98 -1.01 9.20 -5.70
N GLU A 99 -2.22 8.69 -5.52
CA GLU A 99 -3.16 9.16 -4.48
C GLU A 99 -2.62 8.77 -3.09
N ASN A 100 -2.02 7.59 -2.96
CA ASN A 100 -1.40 7.16 -1.71
C ASN A 100 -0.18 8.03 -1.34
N LEU A 101 0.63 8.42 -2.32
CA LEU A 101 1.77 9.32 -2.12
C LEU A 101 1.34 10.75 -1.79
N GLU A 102 0.20 11.20 -2.31
CA GLU A 102 -0.41 12.49 -1.96
C GLU A 102 -0.90 12.50 -0.50
N ILE A 103 -1.56 11.44 -0.05
CA ILE A 103 -1.99 11.28 1.35
C ILE A 103 -0.79 11.28 2.31
N LEU A 104 0.35 10.72 1.88
CA LEU A 104 1.60 10.71 2.63
C LEU A 104 2.35 12.06 2.64
N GLY A 105 1.84 13.09 1.95
CA GLY A 105 2.49 14.40 1.87
C GLY A 105 3.78 14.43 1.04
N HIS A 106 4.06 13.36 0.29
CA HIS A 106 5.27 13.19 -0.52
C HIS A 106 4.93 13.18 -2.00
N MET A 107 4.26 14.23 -2.49
CA MET A 107 4.08 14.38 -3.93
C MET A 107 5.45 14.64 -4.60
N PRO A 108 5.93 13.74 -5.47
CA PRO A 108 7.16 14.00 -6.20
C PRO A 108 6.95 15.20 -7.12
N GLU A 109 7.92 16.11 -7.15
CA GLU A 109 7.88 17.37 -7.92
C GLU A 109 7.59 17.13 -9.42
N SER A 110 7.99 15.97 -9.95
CA SER A 110 7.69 15.53 -11.30
C SER A 110 6.19 15.35 -11.58
N VAL A 111 5.40 14.91 -10.59
CA VAL A 111 3.94 14.77 -10.73
C VAL A 111 3.26 16.14 -10.72
N ASN A 112 3.72 17.05 -9.86
CA ASN A 112 3.29 18.45 -9.90
C ASN A 112 3.59 19.09 -11.26
N PHE A 113 4.74 18.80 -11.85
CA PHE A 113 5.09 19.27 -13.19
C PHE A 113 4.15 18.70 -14.26
N VAL A 114 3.91 17.39 -14.30
CA VAL A 114 3.01 16.76 -15.28
C VAL A 114 1.57 17.28 -15.13
N ASN A 115 1.08 17.43 -13.90
CA ASN A 115 -0.25 17.99 -13.64
C ASN A 115 -0.33 19.45 -14.11
N ASN A 116 0.69 20.26 -13.86
CA ASN A 116 0.77 21.63 -14.36
C ASN A 116 0.80 21.70 -15.90
N VAL A 117 1.50 20.77 -16.56
CA VAL A 117 1.54 20.70 -18.03
C VAL A 117 0.18 20.28 -18.60
N LYS A 118 -0.48 19.26 -18.02
CA LYS A 118 -1.83 18.86 -18.41
C LYS A 118 -2.83 20.00 -18.24
N ARG A 119 -2.76 20.71 -17.10
CA ARG A 119 -3.63 21.87 -16.82
C ARG A 119 -3.39 22.98 -17.83
N LYS A 120 -2.13 23.33 -18.11
CA LYS A 120 -1.77 24.32 -19.14
C LYS A 120 -2.26 23.91 -20.53
N ARG A 121 -2.15 22.62 -20.91
CA ARG A 121 -2.71 22.12 -22.18
C ARG A 121 -4.23 22.23 -22.23
N ALA A 122 -4.92 21.79 -21.19
CA ALA A 122 -6.39 21.86 -21.14
C ALA A 122 -6.88 23.31 -21.23
N THR A 123 -6.22 24.24 -20.52
CA THR A 123 -6.50 25.67 -20.62
C THR A 123 -6.18 26.24 -22.01
N SER A 124 -5.10 25.78 -22.67
CA SER A 124 -4.78 26.21 -24.03
C SER A 124 -5.71 25.64 -25.11
N LEU A 125 -6.38 24.51 -24.83
CA LEU A 125 -7.31 23.85 -25.76
C LEU A 125 -8.76 24.33 -25.60
N MET A 126 -9.12 24.93 -24.46
CA MET A 126 -10.45 25.52 -24.26
C MET A 126 -10.88 26.50 -25.36
N PRO A 127 -10.07 27.49 -25.78
CA PRO A 127 -10.49 28.41 -26.85
C PRO A 127 -10.70 27.72 -28.20
N LEU A 128 -9.95 26.64 -28.48
CA LEU A 128 -10.12 25.87 -29.71
C LEU A 128 -11.42 25.06 -29.72
N LEU A 129 -11.85 24.55 -28.57
CA LEU A 129 -13.13 23.83 -28.44
C LEU A 129 -14.33 24.79 -28.52
N GLU A 130 -14.15 26.03 -28.06
CA GLU A 130 -15.20 27.06 -28.10
C GLU A 130 -15.46 27.55 -29.53
N ASP A 131 -14.40 27.71 -30.33
CA ASP A 131 -14.52 28.02 -31.76
C ASP A 131 -15.19 26.88 -32.55
N ASP A 132 -14.85 25.61 -32.24
CA ASP A 132 -15.47 24.45 -32.89
C ASP A 132 -16.96 24.33 -32.54
N GLU A 133 -17.36 24.61 -31.29
CA GLU A 133 -18.78 24.66 -30.90
C GLU A 133 -19.55 25.76 -31.64
N ILE A 134 -18.95 26.94 -31.80
CA ILE A 134 -19.57 28.07 -32.53
C ILE A 134 -19.76 27.70 -34.00
N VAL A 135 -18.77 27.06 -34.64
CA VAL A 135 -18.85 26.58 -36.03
C VAL A 135 -19.93 25.50 -36.17
N ARG A 136 -19.99 24.55 -35.22
CA ARG A 136 -21.00 23.47 -35.23
C ARG A 136 -22.42 24.01 -35.08
N ARG A 137 -22.64 25.00 -34.20
CA ARG A 137 -23.95 25.68 -34.07
C ARG A 137 -24.33 26.44 -35.35
N LYS A 138 -23.38 27.05 -36.05
CA LYS A 138 -23.64 27.69 -37.34
C LYS A 138 -24.04 26.68 -38.41
N MET A 139 -23.37 25.53 -38.52
CA MET A 139 -23.72 24.50 -39.50
C MET A 139 -25.13 23.92 -39.29
N ILE A 140 -25.53 23.64 -38.04
CA ILE A 140 -26.89 23.15 -37.73
C ILE A 140 -27.96 24.16 -38.16
N LYS A 141 -27.66 25.46 -38.08
CA LYS A 141 -28.60 26.51 -38.50
C LYS A 141 -28.79 26.54 -40.01
N TYR A 142 -27.76 26.23 -40.80
CA TYR A 142 -27.86 26.17 -42.26
C TYR A 142 -28.63 24.96 -42.77
N ASP A 143 -28.52 23.80 -42.11
CA ASP A 143 -29.30 22.61 -42.47
C ASP A 143 -30.81 22.78 -42.20
N SER A 144 -31.20 23.66 -41.28
CA SER A 144 -32.62 23.94 -40.99
C SER A 144 -33.34 24.85 -41.99
N PHE A 145 -32.63 25.42 -42.98
CA PHE A 145 -33.20 26.27 -44.04
C PHE A 145 -33.24 25.60 -45.42
N GLY A 146 -32.86 24.31 -45.50
CA GLY A 146 -33.05 23.49 -46.69
C GLY A 146 -34.41 22.78 -46.65
N VAL A 147 -35.33 23.27 -47.48
CA VAL A 147 -36.71 22.82 -47.79
C VAL A 147 -37.82 23.48 -46.96
#